data_AF-H0A080-F1
#
_entry.id   AF-H0A080-F1
#
_cell.length_a   1.000
_cell.length_b   1.000
_cell.length_c   1.000
_cell.angle_alpha   90.00
_cell.angle_beta   90.00
_cell.angle_gamma   90.00
#
_symmetry.space_group_name_H-M   'P 1'
#
loop_
_entity.id
_entity.type
_entity.pdbx_description
1 polymer ?
#
loop_
_entity_poly.entity_id
_entity_poly.type
_entity_poly.pdbx_seq_one_letter_code
_entity_poly.pdbx_strand_id
1 'polypeptide(L)'
;MSIEATPPPFRVVGTTEHGWTIYEHRGARILSSGVHNRLEMPGHPYDGKNFGNPEHCAMLIDHWLDHGKLPKPYVWPGPKKKR
;
A
#
# COMPACT_ATOMS: atom_id res chain seq x y z
N MET A 1 23.88 14.79 14.02
CA MET A 1 22.84 14.76 12.96
C MET A 1 21.96 13.57 13.24
N SER A 2 20.91 13.76 14.04
CA SER A 2 19.92 12.71 14.27
C SER A 2 19.16 12.56 12.97
N ILE A 3 19.36 11.44 12.26
CA ILE A 3 18.38 11.04 11.26
C ILE A 3 17.11 10.78 12.06
N GLU A 4 16.17 11.73 12.02
CA GLU A 4 14.79 11.44 12.42
C GLU A 4 14.36 10.28 11.53
N ALA A 5 14.42 9.07 12.09
CA ALA A 5 13.75 7.94 11.51
C ALA A 5 12.27 8.31 11.55
N THR A 6 11.80 8.94 10.47
CA THR A 6 10.38 9.19 10.24
C THR A 6 9.70 7.89 10.64
N PRO A 7 8.82 7.91 11.65
CA PRO A 7 8.20 6.68 12.10
C PRO A 7 7.62 5.99 10.87
N PRO A 8 7.84 4.67 10.69
CA PRO A 8 7.32 3.98 9.54
C PRO A 8 5.84 4.35 9.40
N PRO A 9 5.37 4.73 8.20
CA PRO A 9 4.05 5.34 8.05
C PRO A 9 2.93 4.38 8.48
N PHE A 10 3.24 3.11 8.73
CA PHE A 10 2.32 2.04 9.06
C PHE A 10 2.61 1.42 10.45
N ARG A 11 1.55 1.03 11.16
CA ARG A 11 1.63 0.37 12.47
C ARG A 11 1.53 -1.14 12.31
N VAL A 12 2.36 -1.91 13.01
CA VAL A 12 2.20 -3.37 13.07
C VAL A 12 0.98 -3.69 13.95
N VAL A 13 -0.03 -4.33 13.37
CA VAL A 13 -1.24 -4.75 14.08
C VAL A 13 -1.13 -6.18 14.59
N GLY A 14 -0.32 -7.00 13.91
CA GLY A 14 -0.10 -8.39 14.30
C GLY A 14 0.50 -9.21 13.16
N THR A 15 0.36 -10.52 13.28
CA THR A 15 0.83 -11.50 12.30
C THR A 15 -0.26 -12.52 12.01
N THR A 16 -0.37 -12.98 10.76
CA THR A 16 -1.24 -14.10 10.40
C THR A 16 -0.64 -15.43 10.82
N GLU A 17 -1.46 -16.48 10.88
CA GLU A 17 -1.00 -17.87 11.15
C GLU A 17 0.03 -18.38 10.13
N HIS A 18 0.02 -17.80 8.92
CA HIS A 18 0.99 -18.11 7.85
C HIS A 18 2.26 -17.25 7.90
N GLY A 19 2.47 -16.47 8.98
CA GLY A 19 3.67 -15.65 9.14
C GLY A 19 3.68 -14.36 8.32
N TRP A 20 2.52 -13.85 7.91
CA TRP A 20 2.44 -12.52 7.28
C TRP A 20 2.32 -11.46 8.37
N THR A 21 3.16 -10.44 8.33
CA THR A 21 3.02 -9.26 9.18
C THR A 21 1.92 -8.37 8.64
N ILE A 22 0.94 -8.05 9.49
CA ILE A 22 -0.16 -7.16 9.15
C ILE A 22 0.22 -5.77 9.62
N TYR A 23 0.40 -4.87 8.68
CA TYR A 23 0.55 -3.45 8.93
C TYR A 23 -0.77 -2.71 8.66
N GLU A 24 -1.07 -1.67 9.43
CA GLU A 24 -2.20 -0.79 9.22
C GLU A 24 -1.72 0.63 8.96
N HIS A 25 -2.31 1.25 7.95
CA HIS A 25 -1.98 2.59 7.50
C HIS A 25 -3.24 3.33 7.03
N ARG A 26 -3.60 4.41 7.72
CA ARG A 26 -4.77 5.26 7.41
C ARG A 26 -6.07 4.47 7.18
N GLY A 27 -6.26 3.38 7.93
CA GLY A 27 -7.44 2.51 7.84
C GLY A 27 -7.38 1.43 6.76
N ALA A 28 -6.29 1.36 5.99
CA ALA A 28 -5.97 0.26 5.09
C ALA A 28 -5.03 -0.75 5.76
N ARG A 29 -5.05 -2.00 5.29
CA ARG A 29 -4.17 -3.08 5.77
C ARG A 29 -3.16 -3.45 4.71
N ILE A 30 -1.95 -3.76 5.12
CA ILE A 30 -0.85 -4.22 4.27
C ILE A 30 -0.31 -5.49 4.89
N LEU A 31 -0.51 -6.63 4.23
CA LEU A 31 0.05 -7.90 4.68
C LEU A 31 1.41 -8.08 3.99
N SER A 32 2.44 -8.37 4.76
CA SER A 32 3.81 -8.53 4.26
C SER A 32 4.42 -9.84 4.73
N SER A 33 4.97 -10.61 3.81
CA SER A 33 5.72 -11.82 4.08
C SER A 33 6.96 -11.87 3.18
N GLY A 34 8.10 -11.39 3.71
CA GLY A 34 9.35 -11.29 2.97
C GLY A 34 9.23 -10.39 1.73
N VAL A 35 9.25 -11.00 0.55
CA VAL A 35 9.14 -10.30 -0.75
C VAL A 35 7.69 -10.14 -1.23
N HIS A 36 6.73 -10.79 -0.57
CA HIS A 36 5.32 -10.72 -0.93
C HIS A 36 4.60 -9.70 -0.07
N ASN A 37 4.01 -8.70 -0.70
CA ASN A 37 3.27 -7.65 -0.02
C ASN A 37 1.90 -7.53 -0.67
N ARG A 38 0.84 -7.50 0.14
CA ARG A 38 -0.56 -7.44 -0.27
C ARG A 38 -1.21 -6.23 0.35
N LEU A 39 -1.87 -5.41 -0.44
CA LEU A 39 -2.69 -4.31 0.06
C LEU A 39 -4.14 -4.77 0.15
N GLU A 40 -4.77 -4.48 1.29
CA GLU A 40 -6.19 -4.68 1.55
C GLU A 40 -6.81 -3.34 1.94
N MET A 41 -7.56 -2.78 1.01
CA MET A 41 -8.23 -1.49 1.17
C MET A 41 -9.50 -1.49 0.32
N PRO A 42 -10.69 -1.59 0.94
CA PRO A 42 -11.95 -1.56 0.23
C PRO A 42 -12.06 -0.31 -0.65
N GLY A 43 -12.39 -0.51 -1.93
CA GLY A 43 -12.53 0.56 -2.91
C GLY A 43 -11.23 1.01 -3.59
N HIS A 44 -10.07 0.46 -3.20
CA HIS A 44 -8.81 0.72 -3.89
C HIS A 44 -8.66 -0.19 -5.13
N PRO A 45 -8.13 0.29 -6.27
CA PRO A 45 -7.99 -0.54 -7.49
C PRO A 45 -7.00 -1.72 -7.35
N TYR A 46 -6.17 -1.69 -6.31
CA TYR A 46 -5.26 -2.77 -5.93
C TYR A 46 -5.68 -3.52 -4.67
N ASP A 47 -6.94 -3.40 -4.26
CA ASP A 47 -7.47 -4.20 -3.15
C ASP A 47 -7.28 -5.71 -3.40
N GLY A 48 -6.67 -6.39 -2.43
CA GLY A 48 -6.37 -7.81 -2.46
C GLY A 48 -5.24 -8.21 -3.42
N LYS A 49 -4.56 -7.27 -4.09
CA LYS A 49 -3.45 -7.57 -5.00
C LYS A 49 -2.10 -7.58 -4.30
N ASN A 50 -1.21 -8.45 -4.78
CA ASN A 50 0.17 -8.50 -4.34
C ASN A 50 1.03 -7.55 -5.19
N PHE A 51 1.72 -6.60 -4.57
CA PHE A 51 2.65 -5.72 -5.28
C PHE A 51 3.66 -5.05 -4.33
N GLY A 52 4.84 -4.74 -4.88
CA GLY A 52 5.79 -3.80 -4.30
C GLY A 52 6.32 -4.20 -2.92
N ASN A 53 6.86 -3.19 -2.21
CA ASN A 53 7.25 -3.26 -0.80
C ASN A 53 6.14 -2.55 0.04
N PRO A 54 6.11 -2.74 1.37
CA PRO A 54 5.03 -2.17 2.20
C PRO A 54 5.02 -0.63 2.20
N GLU A 55 6.17 0.02 2.01
CA GLU A 55 6.26 1.48 1.85
C GLU A 55 5.57 1.96 0.56
N HIS A 56 5.72 1.22 -0.54
CA HIS A 56 5.03 1.50 -1.79
C HIS A 56 3.52 1.35 -1.63
N CYS A 57 3.07 0.32 -0.90
CA CYS A 57 1.65 0.17 -0.54
C CYS A 57 1.14 1.41 0.21
N ALA A 58 1.87 1.88 1.21
CA ALA A 58 1.51 3.08 1.97
C ALA A 58 1.42 4.33 1.07
N MET A 59 2.42 4.55 0.20
CA MET A 59 2.40 5.67 -0.76
C MET A 59 1.17 5.64 -1.67
N LEU A 60 0.74 4.46 -2.13
CA LEU A 60 -0.47 4.34 -2.95
C LEU A 60 -1.74 4.65 -2.15
N ILE A 61 -1.81 4.19 -0.90
CA ILE A 61 -2.92 4.49 0.01
C ILE A 61 -3.02 5.99 0.23
N ASP A 62 -1.91 6.67 0.52
CA ASP A 62 -1.86 8.12 0.70
C ASP A 62 -2.38 8.85 -0.54
N HIS A 63 -1.84 8.56 -1.73
CA HIS A 63 -2.30 9.18 -2.96
C HIS A 63 -3.78 8.91 -3.26
N TRP A 64 -4.25 7.69 -2.99
CA TRP A 64 -5.66 7.33 -3.19
C TRP A 64 -6.58 8.05 -2.22
N LEU A 65 -6.22 8.15 -0.94
CA LEU A 65 -7.00 8.87 0.06
C LEU A 65 -6.99 10.38 -0.15
N ASP A 66 -5.85 10.95 -0.48
CA ASP A 66 -5.68 12.42 -0.59
C ASP A 66 -6.19 12.97 -1.92
N HIS A 67 -6.07 12.20 -3.02
CA HIS A 67 -6.42 12.66 -4.36
C HIS A 67 -7.50 11.84 -5.06
N GLY A 68 -7.94 10.72 -4.49
CA GLY A 68 -8.86 9.78 -5.14
C GLY A 68 -8.24 9.15 -6.41
N LYS A 69 -6.91 9.18 -6.54
CA LYS A 69 -6.20 8.79 -7.77
C LYS A 69 -4.90 8.10 -7.41
N LEU A 70 -4.54 7.11 -8.22
CA LEU A 70 -3.25 6.45 -8.14
C LEU A 70 -2.17 7.31 -8.79
N PRO A 71 -0.93 7.32 -8.26
CA PRO A 71 0.19 7.96 -8.94
C PRO A 71 0.55 7.16 -10.21
N LYS A 72 1.05 7.83 -11.25
CA LYS A 72 1.64 7.13 -12.42
C LYS A 72 2.87 6.33 -11.94
N PRO A 73 3.14 5.12 -12.45
CA PRO A 73 2.47 4.40 -13.54
C PRO A 73 1.27 3.51 -13.11
N TYR A 74 0.83 3.57 -11.86
CA TYR A 74 -0.18 2.67 -11.28
C TYR A 74 -1.63 3.00 -11.68
N VAL A 75 -1.84 4.04 -12.51
CA VAL A 75 -3.18 4.43 -12.98
C VAL A 75 -3.76 3.33 -13.88
N TRP A 76 -4.80 2.63 -13.39
CA TRP A 76 -5.56 1.64 -14.16
C TRP A 76 -7.05 2.02 -14.29
N PRO A 77 -7.66 1.96 -15.49
CA PRO A 77 -7.02 1.70 -16.78
C PRO A 77 -6.12 2.89 -17.14
N GLY A 78 -4.94 2.60 -17.70
CA GLY A 78 -4.10 3.64 -18.28
C GLY A 78 -4.91 4.50 -19.24
N PRO A 79 -4.56 5.78 -19.45
CA PRO A 79 -5.33 6.67 -20.31
C PRO A 79 -5.64 5.94 -21.63
N LYS A 80 -6.93 5.75 -21.94
CA LYS A 80 -7.34 5.21 -23.23
C LYS A 80 -6.64 6.08 -24.28
N LYS A 81 -5.70 5.51 -25.05
CA LYS A 81 -5.18 6.16 -26.25
C LYS A 81 -6.41 6.48 -27.09
N LYS A 82 -6.82 7.76 -27.13
CA LYS A 82 -7.75 8.23 -28.14
C LYS A 82 -7.05 7.98 -29.47
N ARG A 83 -7.55 7.00 -30.21
CA ARG A 83 -7.10 6.70 -31.57
C ARG A 83 -7.74 7.69 -32.52
#